data_AF-A0AA41H9F6-F1
#
_entry.id   AF-A0AA41H9F6-F1
#
_cell.length_a   1.000
_cell.length_b   1.000
_cell.length_c   1.000
_cell.angle_alpha   90.00
_cell.angle_beta   90.00
_cell.angle_gamma   90.00
#
_symmetry.space_group_name_H-M   'P 1'
#
loop_
_entity.id
_entity.type
_entity.pdbx_description
1 polymer ?
#
loop_
_entity_poly.entity_id
_entity_poly.type
_entity_poly.pdbx_seq_one_letter_code
_entity_poly.pdbx_strand_id
1 'polypeptide(L)'
;MTTSRNEKLFVNIVRDPSFWIRLVYVICLTGATYNHASIVAAHGLNWDYGGLPVFVCVFWTALTFIDALAVILLITKPLVGLSLAAAIIVCDVIINSWVGATYGFDIPSFLAQALFLIFVMSTIRIAWRAESGKSILQR
;
A
#
# COMPACT_ATOMS: atom_id res chain seq x y z
N MET A 1 3.00 39.63 14.14
CA MET A 1 2.08 38.50 14.35
C MET A 1 2.88 37.22 14.16
N THR A 2 3.32 36.58 15.24
CA THR A 2 4.14 35.35 15.19
C THR A 2 3.21 34.14 15.13
N THR A 3 3.24 33.40 14.02
CA THR A 3 2.50 32.14 13.89
C THR A 3 2.91 31.16 14.98
N SER A 4 1.94 30.45 15.53
CA SER A 4 2.16 29.54 16.67
C SER A 4 3.04 28.35 16.26
N ARG A 5 3.73 27.72 17.22
CA ARG A 5 4.59 26.55 16.96
C ARG A 5 3.84 25.42 16.23
N ASN A 6 2.57 25.20 16.61
CA ASN A 6 1.69 24.18 16.02
C ASN A 6 1.35 24.50 14.56
N GLU A 7 1.12 25.77 14.27
CA GLU A 7 0.82 26.26 12.92
C GLU A 7 2.04 26.10 11.98
N LYS A 8 3.25 26.40 12.48
CA LYS A 8 4.49 26.16 11.72
C LYS A 8 4.74 24.68 11.46
N LEU A 9 4.49 23.82 12.45
CA LEU A 9 4.64 22.37 12.30
C LEU A 9 3.66 21.81 11.26
N PHE A 10 2.39 22.21 11.34
CA PHE A 10 1.36 21.83 10.39
C PHE A 10 1.72 22.24 8.95
N VAL A 11 2.12 23.51 8.75
CA VAL A 11 2.55 24.01 7.44
C VAL A 11 3.74 23.22 6.88
N ASN A 12 4.70 22.84 7.73
CA ASN A 12 5.84 22.06 7.29
C ASN A 12 5.46 20.63 6.89
N ILE A 13 4.52 19.99 7.61
CA ILE A 13 4.00 18.65 7.25
C ILE A 13 3.26 18.70 5.92
N VAL A 14 2.37 19.69 5.75
CA VAL A 14 1.56 19.85 4.53
C VAL A 14 2.41 20.21 3.31
N ARG A 15 3.61 20.77 3.50
CA ARG A 15 4.56 21.06 2.41
C ARG A 15 5.51 19.92 2.08
N ASP A 16 5.51 18.85 2.86
CA ASP A 16 6.42 17.73 2.66
C ASP A 16 5.89 16.77 1.59
N PRO A 17 6.58 16.62 0.43
CA PRO A 17 6.14 15.72 -0.62
C PRO A 17 6.05 14.26 -0.16
N SER A 18 6.88 13.84 0.79
CA SER A 18 6.84 12.47 1.33
C SER A 18 5.53 12.17 2.04
N PHE A 19 5.01 13.14 2.80
CA PHE A 19 3.73 12.99 3.49
C PHE A 19 2.61 12.69 2.50
N TRP A 20 2.51 13.48 1.43
CA TRP A 20 1.47 13.30 0.41
C TRP A 20 1.63 11.99 -0.38
N ILE A 21 2.85 11.63 -0.75
CA ILE A 21 3.11 10.35 -1.42
C ILE A 21 2.66 9.18 -0.54
N ARG A 22 3.05 9.18 0.74
CA ARG A 22 2.65 8.13 1.69
C ARG A 22 1.16 8.14 1.95
N LEU A 23 0.51 9.31 1.97
CA LEU A 23 -0.94 9.41 2.13
C LEU A 23 -1.67 8.73 0.97
N VAL A 24 -1.21 8.93 -0.27
CA VAL A 24 -1.77 8.21 -1.43
C VAL A 24 -1.59 6.69 -1.26
N TYR A 25 -0.42 6.23 -0.83
CA TYR A 25 -0.19 4.79 -0.59
C TYR A 25 -1.13 4.24 0.48
N VAL A 26 -1.31 5.00 1.58
CA VAL A 26 -2.23 4.64 2.68
C VAL A 26 -3.66 4.52 2.17
N ILE A 27 -4.14 5.46 1.36
CA ILE A 27 -5.50 5.44 0.82
C ILE A 27 -5.69 4.20 -0.07
N CYS A 28 -4.76 3.93 -0.99
CA CYS A 28 -4.82 2.77 -1.87
C CYS A 28 -4.81 1.44 -1.10
N LEU A 29 -3.87 1.27 -0.16
CA LEU A 29 -3.76 0.04 0.64
C LEU A 29 -4.91 -0.13 1.62
N THR A 30 -5.52 0.95 2.11
CA THR A 30 -6.75 0.87 2.92
C THR A 30 -7.91 0.36 2.07
N GLY A 31 -8.05 0.85 0.83
CA GLY A 31 -9.05 0.32 -0.11
C GLY A 31 -8.84 -1.16 -0.42
N ALA A 32 -7.59 -1.58 -0.65
CA ALA A 32 -7.24 -2.99 -0.85
C ALA A 32 -7.54 -3.84 0.40
N THR A 33 -7.14 -3.38 1.58
CA THR A 33 -7.47 -4.00 2.87
C THR A 33 -8.97 -4.23 3.01
N TYR A 34 -9.77 -3.19 2.74
CA TYR A 34 -11.23 -3.28 2.83
C TYR A 34 -11.79 -4.32 1.86
N ASN A 35 -11.29 -4.37 0.62
CA ASN A 35 -11.70 -5.36 -0.37
C ASN A 35 -11.43 -6.79 0.15
N HIS A 36 -10.19 -7.09 0.56
CA HIS A 36 -9.83 -8.40 1.08
C HIS A 36 -10.56 -8.75 2.38
N ALA A 37 -10.74 -7.80 3.29
CA ALA A 37 -11.50 -7.98 4.52
C ALA A 37 -12.98 -8.29 4.24
N SER A 38 -13.60 -7.64 3.25
CA SER A 38 -14.99 -7.91 2.90
C SER A 38 -15.19 -9.32 2.33
N ILE A 39 -14.23 -9.81 1.53
CA ILE A 39 -14.23 -11.20 1.04
C ILE A 39 -14.07 -12.18 2.20
N VAL A 40 -13.10 -11.95 3.09
CA VAL A 40 -12.88 -12.80 4.28
C VAL A 40 -14.12 -12.79 5.19
N ALA A 41 -14.80 -11.66 5.35
CA ALA A 41 -16.02 -11.59 6.14
C ALA A 41 -17.18 -12.37 5.50
N ALA A 42 -17.28 -12.38 4.17
CA ALA A 42 -18.34 -13.08 3.44
C ALA A 42 -18.09 -14.61 3.33
N HIS A 43 -16.84 -15.04 3.19
CA HIS A 43 -16.50 -16.40 2.82
C HIS A 43 -15.61 -17.15 3.84
N GLY A 44 -15.03 -16.44 4.80
CA GLY A 44 -14.08 -16.98 5.77
C GLY A 44 -12.63 -17.04 5.27
N LEU A 45 -11.71 -17.35 6.18
CA LEU A 45 -10.26 -17.38 5.92
C LEU A 45 -9.81 -18.53 5.01
N ASN A 46 -10.63 -19.57 4.85
CA ASN A 46 -10.30 -20.78 4.08
C ASN A 46 -11.00 -20.81 2.71
N TRP A 47 -11.47 -19.66 2.22
CA TRP A 47 -12.13 -19.58 0.92
C TRP A 47 -11.17 -19.99 -0.21
N ASP A 48 -11.66 -20.80 -1.15
CA ASP A 48 -10.87 -21.31 -2.27
C ASP A 48 -10.96 -20.43 -3.52
N TYR A 49 -11.66 -19.30 -3.43
CA TYR A 49 -11.84 -18.33 -4.52
C TYR A 49 -12.42 -18.96 -5.80
N GLY A 50 -13.30 -19.95 -5.66
CA GLY A 50 -13.92 -20.62 -6.80
C GLY A 50 -13.00 -21.66 -7.44
N GLY A 51 -12.12 -22.27 -6.65
CA GLY A 51 -11.20 -23.33 -7.10
C GLY A 51 -9.86 -22.83 -7.64
N LEU A 52 -9.40 -21.66 -7.18
CA LEU A 52 -8.07 -21.15 -7.54
C LEU A 52 -6.95 -21.95 -6.84
N PRO A 53 -5.72 -21.88 -7.37
CA PRO A 53 -4.57 -22.52 -6.75
C PRO A 53 -4.36 -22.06 -5.30
N VAL A 54 -3.99 -22.99 -4.42
CA VAL A 54 -3.82 -22.74 -2.98
C VAL A 54 -2.92 -21.54 -2.68
N PHE A 55 -1.84 -21.34 -3.45
CA PHE A 55 -0.94 -20.21 -3.22
C PHE A 55 -1.61 -18.85 -3.49
N VAL A 56 -2.54 -18.77 -4.44
CA VAL A 56 -3.32 -17.55 -4.72
C VAL A 56 -4.29 -17.28 -3.57
N CYS A 57 -5.01 -18.32 -3.12
CA CYS A 57 -5.97 -18.20 -2.02
C CYS A 57 -5.28 -17.74 -0.73
N VAL A 58 -4.12 -18.33 -0.41
CA VAL A 58 -3.29 -17.93 0.73
C VAL A 58 -2.79 -16.51 0.57
N PHE A 59 -2.28 -16.15 -0.61
CA PHE A 59 -1.80 -14.79 -0.89
C PHE A 59 -2.90 -13.74 -0.71
N TRP A 60 -4.04 -13.90 -1.37
CA TRP A 60 -5.17 -12.96 -1.29
C TRP A 60 -5.78 -12.88 0.11
N THR A 61 -5.83 -13.98 0.86
CA THR A 61 -6.28 -13.96 2.26
C THR A 61 -5.27 -13.24 3.16
N ALA A 62 -3.97 -13.44 2.92
CA ALA A 62 -2.93 -12.79 3.70
C ALA A 62 -2.91 -11.26 3.50
N LEU A 63 -3.29 -10.76 2.32
CA LEU A 63 -3.38 -9.32 2.03
C LEU A 63 -4.34 -8.59 2.98
N THR A 64 -5.39 -9.25 3.50
CA THR A 64 -6.26 -8.68 4.55
C THR A 64 -5.47 -8.15 5.74
N PHE A 65 -4.35 -8.79 6.10
CA PHE A 65 -3.51 -8.40 7.23
C PHE A 65 -2.28 -7.62 6.79
N ILE A 66 -1.68 -8.00 5.68
CA ILE A 66 -0.42 -7.42 5.18
C ILE A 66 -0.64 -5.97 4.70
N ASP A 67 -1.76 -5.68 4.03
CA ASP A 67 -2.08 -4.32 3.59
C ASP A 67 -2.34 -3.40 4.80
N ALA A 68 -3.10 -3.87 5.79
CA ALA A 68 -3.36 -3.15 7.02
C ALA A 68 -2.05 -2.85 7.78
N LEU A 69 -1.14 -3.83 7.84
CA LEU A 69 0.18 -3.64 8.42
C LEU A 69 0.99 -2.59 7.67
N ALA A 70 0.97 -2.61 6.33
CA ALA A 70 1.65 -1.60 5.52
C ALA A 70 1.09 -0.20 5.75
N VAL A 71 -0.23 -0.04 5.88
CA VAL A 71 -0.87 1.24 6.26
C VAL A 71 -0.33 1.74 7.60
N ILE A 72 -0.32 0.89 8.63
CA ILE A 72 0.18 1.24 9.97
C ILE A 72 1.66 1.65 9.90
N LEU A 73 2.48 0.90 9.16
CA LEU A 73 3.91 1.18 9.02
C LEU A 73 4.18 2.43 8.20
N LEU A 74 3.40 2.72 7.16
CA LEU A 74 3.54 3.96 6.38
C LEU A 74 3.35 5.20 7.25
N ILE A 75 2.53 5.10 8.29
CA ILE A 75 2.27 6.18 9.24
C ILE A 75 3.35 6.22 10.34
N THR A 76 3.65 5.06 10.95
CA THR A 76 4.46 4.98 12.18
C THR A 76 5.95 4.75 11.95
N LYS A 77 6.33 4.01 10.89
CA LYS A 77 7.70 3.65 10.53
C LYS A 77 7.89 3.79 9.02
N PRO A 78 7.93 5.03 8.50
CA PRO A 78 7.74 5.32 7.08
C PRO A 78 8.65 4.53 6.12
N LEU A 79 9.93 4.35 6.46
CA LEU A 79 10.87 3.59 5.61
C LEU A 79 10.45 2.11 5.49
N VAL A 80 10.07 1.48 6.60
CA VAL A 80 9.59 0.09 6.59
C VAL A 80 8.28 -0.01 5.84
N GLY A 81 7.37 0.95 6.04
CA GLY A 81 6.10 1.02 5.32
C GLY A 81 6.28 1.18 3.81
N LEU A 82 7.21 2.02 3.36
CA LEU A 82 7.54 2.20 1.93
C LEU A 82 8.08 0.90 1.32
N SER A 83 8.99 0.21 2.00
CA SER A 83 9.50 -1.09 1.55
C SER A 83 8.39 -2.12 1.41
N LEU A 84 7.53 -2.23 2.43
CA LEU A 84 6.45 -3.21 2.42
C LEU A 84 5.41 -2.90 1.35
N ALA A 85 5.00 -1.64 1.21
CA ALA A 85 4.06 -1.21 0.17
C ALA A 85 4.56 -1.54 -1.25
N ALA A 86 5.86 -1.31 -1.51
CA ALA A 86 6.46 -1.69 -2.79
C ALA A 86 6.48 -3.20 -3.02
N ALA A 87 6.81 -3.99 -1.99
CA ALA A 87 6.80 -5.44 -2.10
C ALA A 87 5.39 -5.98 -2.38
N ILE A 88 4.39 -5.49 -1.66
CA ILE A 88 2.98 -5.85 -1.87
C ILE A 88 2.57 -5.60 -3.31
N ILE A 89 2.70 -4.37 -3.80
CA ILE A 89 2.14 -3.99 -5.11
C ILE A 89 2.88 -4.67 -6.28
N VAL A 90 4.17 -4.95 -6.12
CA VAL A 90 4.92 -5.75 -7.10
C VAL A 90 4.43 -7.20 -7.13
N CYS A 91 4.29 -7.83 -5.97
CA CYS A 91 3.77 -9.21 -5.88
C CYS A 91 2.34 -9.30 -6.41
N ASP A 92 1.49 -8.33 -6.06
CA ASP A 92 0.08 -8.31 -6.44
C ASP A 92 -0.06 -8.22 -7.97
N VAL A 93 0.64 -7.29 -8.62
CA VAL A 93 0.63 -7.18 -10.09
C VAL A 93 1.18 -8.44 -10.76
N ILE A 94 2.24 -9.06 -10.23
CA ILE A 94 2.79 -10.31 -10.79
C ILE A 94 1.76 -11.44 -10.70
N ILE A 95 1.20 -11.66 -9.51
CA ILE A 95 0.25 -12.76 -9.27
C ILE A 95 -1.04 -12.53 -10.07
N ASN A 96 -1.59 -11.31 -10.06
CA ASN A 96 -2.81 -11.01 -10.80
C ASN A 96 -2.62 -10.94 -12.32
N SER A 97 -1.41 -10.66 -12.82
CA SER A 97 -1.10 -10.82 -14.24
C SER A 97 -1.16 -12.29 -14.64
N TRP A 98 -0.60 -13.17 -13.81
CA TRP A 98 -0.65 -14.62 -14.04
C TRP A 98 -2.07 -15.18 -13.90
N VAL A 99 -2.81 -14.78 -12.85
CA VAL A 99 -4.21 -15.16 -12.66
C VAL A 99 -5.05 -14.67 -13.85
N GLY A 100 -4.88 -13.41 -14.25
CA GLY A 100 -5.61 -12.83 -15.38
C GLY A 100 -5.34 -13.54 -16.71
N ALA A 101 -4.08 -13.90 -16.97
CA ALA A 101 -3.72 -14.66 -18.16
C ALA A 101 -4.24 -16.11 -18.16
N THR A 102 -4.42 -16.71 -16.98
CA THR A 102 -4.80 -18.13 -16.84
C THR A 102 -6.32 -18.33 -16.68
N TYR A 103 -6.98 -17.43 -15.94
CA TYR A 103 -8.37 -17.55 -15.51
C TYR A 103 -9.27 -16.40 -15.99
N GLY A 104 -8.69 -15.36 -16.61
CA GLY A 104 -9.39 -14.17 -17.07
C GLY A 104 -9.19 -12.96 -16.15
N PHE A 105 -9.19 -11.76 -16.74
CA PHE A 105 -8.95 -10.53 -16.02
C PHE A 105 -10.23 -9.92 -15.45
N ASP A 106 -10.20 -9.57 -14.16
CA ASP A 106 -11.01 -8.49 -13.63
C ASP A 106 -10.36 -7.15 -13.97
N ILE A 107 -10.76 -6.57 -15.11
CA ILE A 107 -10.09 -5.41 -15.72
C ILE A 107 -10.05 -4.19 -14.79
N PRO A 108 -11.16 -3.76 -14.13
CA PRO A 108 -11.12 -2.66 -13.17
C PRO A 108 -10.09 -2.87 -12.05
N SER A 109 -10.10 -4.04 -11.41
CA SER A 109 -9.19 -4.34 -10.29
C SER A 109 -7.74 -4.43 -10.76
N PHE A 110 -7.49 -4.99 -11.95
CA PHE A 110 -6.15 -5.06 -12.53
C PHE A 110 -5.60 -3.69 -12.90
N LEU A 111 -6.42 -2.81 -13.47
CA LEU A 111 -5.99 -1.44 -13.79
C LEU A 111 -5.67 -0.64 -12.52
N ALA A 112 -6.46 -0.78 -11.46
CA ALA A 112 -6.21 -0.07 -10.20
C ALA A 112 -4.83 -0.41 -9.60
N GLN A 113 -4.49 -1.70 -9.51
CA GLN A 113 -3.18 -2.13 -9.02
C GLN A 113 -2.03 -1.76 -9.98
N ALA A 114 -2.24 -1.82 -11.30
CA ALA A 114 -1.21 -1.44 -12.26
C ALA A 114 -0.89 0.07 -12.18
N LEU A 115 -1.91 0.92 -12.07
CA LEU A 115 -1.73 2.36 -11.87
C LEU A 115 -1.07 2.65 -10.51
N PHE A 116 -1.45 1.92 -9.47
CA PHE A 116 -0.82 2.06 -8.16
C PHE A 116 0.65 1.64 -8.20
N LEU A 117 1.00 0.54 -8.89
CA LEU A 117 2.39 0.13 -9.11
C LEU A 117 3.19 1.24 -9.80
N ILE A 118 2.68 1.77 -10.91
CA ILE A 118 3.35 2.85 -11.66
C ILE A 118 3.58 4.05 -10.73
N PHE A 119 2.57 4.44 -9.96
CA PHE A 119 2.69 5.53 -9.00
C PHE A 119 3.75 5.23 -7.93
N VAL A 120 3.75 4.04 -7.34
CA VAL A 120 4.73 3.63 -6.32
C VAL A 120 6.15 3.67 -6.89
N MET A 121 6.39 3.02 -8.04
CA MET A 121 7.72 2.97 -8.64
C MET A 121 8.25 4.35 -9.03
N SER A 122 7.36 5.26 -9.43
CA SER A 122 7.72 6.64 -9.79
C SER A 122 8.03 7.52 -8.57
N THR A 123 7.42 7.25 -7.41
CA THR A 123 7.44 8.16 -6.26
C THR A 123 8.23 7.64 -5.06
N ILE A 124 8.46 6.32 -4.96
CA ILE A 124 9.08 5.71 -3.77
C ILE A 124 10.46 6.28 -3.47
N ARG A 125 11.28 6.55 -4.48
CA ARG A 125 12.62 7.13 -4.30
C ARG A 125 12.56 8.53 -3.69
N ILE A 126 11.52 9.30 -4.02
CA ILE A 126 11.32 10.66 -3.49
C ILE A 126 10.96 10.57 -2.00
N ALA A 127 9.96 9.75 -1.66
CA ALA A 127 9.54 9.54 -0.27
C ALA A 127 10.68 8.95 0.58
N TRP A 128 11.40 7.95 0.04
CA TRP A 128 12.51 7.30 0.74
C TRP A 128 13.61 8.28 1.15
N ARG A 129 14.05 9.14 0.21
CA ARG A 129 15.12 10.11 0.46
C ARG A 129 14.70 11.14 1.51
N ALA A 130 13.47 11.63 1.42
CA ALA A 130 12.93 12.58 2.38
C ALA A 130 12.86 12.00 3.80
N GLU A 131 12.35 10.77 3.96
CA GLU A 131 12.27 10.13 5.29
C GLU A 131 13.64 9.71 5.83
N SER A 132 14.55 9.26 4.96
CA SER A 132 15.93 8.94 5.37
C SER A 132 16.66 10.16 5.92
N GLY A 133 16.51 11.32 5.26
CA GLY A 133 17.11 12.58 5.73
C GLY A 133 16.61 12.99 7.13
N LYS A 134 15.30 12.83 7.39
CA LYS A 134 14.72 13.11 8.71
C LYS A 134 15.23 12.14 9.78
N SER A 135 15.34 10.85 9.45
CA SER A 135 15.84 9.84 10.38
C SER A 135 17.29 10.10 10.81
N ILE A 136 18.13 10.67 9.93
CA ILE A 136 19.52 11.02 10.25
C ILE A 136 19.55 12.22 11.20
N LEU A 137 18.73 13.24 10.94
CA LEU A 137 18.67 14.46 11.77
C LEU A 137 18.10 14.25 13.18
N GLN A 138 17.43 13.11 13.42
CA GLN A 138 16.84 12.74 14.71
C GLN A 138 17.73 11.82 15.55
N ARG A 139 18.89 11.40 15.03
CA ARG A 139 19.92 10.64 15.76
C ARG A 139 21.01 11.58 16.25
#